data_AF-A0A0L1ACK9-F1
#
_entry.id   AF-A0A0L1ACK9-F1
#
_cell.length_a   1.000
_cell.length_b   1.000
_cell.length_c   1.000
_cell.angle_alpha   90.00
_cell.angle_beta   90.00
_cell.angle_gamma   90.00
#
_symmetry.space_group_name_H-M   'P 1'
#
loop_
_entity.id
_entity.type
_entity.pdbx_description
1 polymer ?
#
loop_
_entity_poly.entity_id
_entity_poly.type
_entity_poly.pdbx_seq_one_letter_code
_entity_poly.pdbx_strand_id
1 'polypeptide(L)'
;ESTITNGGTGTQINGDDATANNNGKTTVDGKDSTGTEINGNNGKVIQDGDLDVSGGGHGIDITGDSATVDNKGTMTVTDPESIGIQIDGDKAVVNNEGESTITNGGTGTQINGDDATANNSGKTTVDGKDSTGTEINGNNGKVIQDGDLDVSGGGHGIDITGDSATVDNKGTMTVTDPESMGIQIDGDKAIVNNEGESTITNGGTGTQINGDDATA
;
A
#
# COMPACT_ATOMS: atom_id res chain seq x y z
N GLU A 1 -12.94 -18.72 5.68
CA GLU A 1 -12.67 -17.77 6.77
C GLU A 1 -11.48 -18.31 7.54
N SER A 2 -10.43 -17.52 7.63
CA SER A 2 -9.19 -17.83 8.35
C SER A 2 -8.95 -16.74 9.37
N THR A 3 -8.65 -17.11 10.62
CA THR A 3 -8.31 -16.15 11.69
C THR A 3 -6.94 -16.49 12.23
N ILE A 4 -6.01 -15.54 12.14
CA ILE A 4 -4.61 -15.68 12.54
C ILE A 4 -4.37 -14.69 13.68
N THR A 5 -3.90 -15.19 14.82
CA THR A 5 -3.63 -14.38 16.02
C THR A 5 -2.43 -14.92 16.78
N ASN A 6 -1.95 -14.15 17.76
CA ASN A 6 -0.88 -14.54 18.70
C ASN A 6 0.45 -14.89 18.01
N GLY A 7 0.83 -14.17 16.96
CA GLY A 7 2.08 -14.38 16.23
C GLY A 7 2.06 -15.61 15.33
N GLY A 8 0.88 -16.08 14.93
CA GLY A 8 0.73 -17.20 14.01
C GLY A 8 0.96 -16.81 12.56
N THR A 9 1.32 -17.79 11.72
CA THR A 9 1.32 -17.66 10.25
C THR A 9 0.21 -18.52 9.67
N GLY A 10 -0.67 -17.96 8.83
CA GLY A 10 -1.78 -18.69 8.20
C GLY A 10 -1.30 -19.64 7.10
N THR A 11 -0.69 -19.08 6.05
CA THR A 11 -0.07 -19.82 4.95
C THR A 11 1.39 -19.42 4.85
N GLN A 12 2.31 -20.39 4.78
CA GLN A 12 3.74 -20.13 4.51
C GLN A 12 4.20 -20.95 3.33
N ILE A 13 4.85 -20.32 2.35
CA ILE A 13 5.44 -20.99 1.18
C ILE A 13 6.89 -20.55 1.04
N ASN A 14 7.81 -21.51 0.99
CA ASN A 14 9.23 -21.26 0.74
C ASN A 14 9.58 -21.80 -0.65
N GLY A 15 9.98 -20.91 -1.56
CA GLY A 15 10.41 -21.25 -2.91
C GLY A 15 10.05 -20.18 -3.94
N ASP A 16 10.87 -20.10 -4.98
CA ASP A 16 10.64 -19.22 -6.12
C ASP A 16 9.38 -19.65 -6.90
N ASP A 17 8.75 -18.68 -7.58
CA ASP A 17 7.54 -18.85 -8.40
C ASP A 17 6.33 -19.41 -7.61
N ALA A 18 6.37 -19.30 -6.28
CA ALA A 18 5.27 -19.70 -5.40
C ALA A 18 3.99 -18.92 -5.72
N THR A 19 2.83 -19.57 -5.57
CA THR A 19 1.54 -18.89 -5.71
C THR A 19 0.63 -19.25 -4.53
N ALA A 20 0.06 -18.24 -3.87
CA ALA A 20 -1.00 -18.38 -2.88
C ALA A 20 -2.31 -17.76 -3.40
N ASN A 21 -3.45 -18.41 -3.10
CA ASN A 21 -4.78 -17.95 -3.48
C ASN A 21 -5.65 -17.78 -2.23
N ASN A 22 -6.07 -16.55 -1.98
CA ASN A 22 -6.87 -16.15 -0.83
C ASN A 22 -8.26 -15.72 -1.31
N ASN A 23 -9.14 -16.70 -1.54
CA ASN A 23 -10.48 -16.46 -2.07
C ASN A 23 -11.56 -16.25 -0.99
N GLY A 24 -11.23 -16.54 0.27
CA GLY A 24 -12.14 -16.34 1.40
C GLY A 24 -11.69 -15.19 2.28
N LYS A 25 -12.51 -14.86 3.27
CA LYS A 25 -12.13 -13.91 4.32
C LYS A 25 -10.92 -14.39 5.12
N THR A 26 -9.94 -13.51 5.30
CA THR A 26 -8.76 -13.67 6.14
C THR A 26 -8.73 -12.53 7.15
N THR A 27 -8.63 -12.86 8.43
CA THR A 27 -8.44 -11.90 9.52
C THR A 27 -7.10 -12.17 10.18
N VAL A 28 -6.25 -11.17 10.26
CA VAL A 28 -4.95 -11.20 10.91
C VAL A 28 -4.96 -10.18 12.04
N ASP A 29 -4.85 -10.64 13.28
CA ASP A 29 -4.94 -9.76 14.45
C ASP A 29 -3.83 -10.05 15.48
N GLY A 30 -3.05 -9.03 15.78
CA GLY A 30 -2.02 -9.04 16.80
C GLY A 30 -0.60 -9.14 16.26
N LYS A 31 0.33 -8.56 17.02
CA LYS A 31 1.74 -8.44 16.68
C LYS A 31 2.35 -9.74 16.17
N ASP A 32 3.18 -9.62 15.14
CA ASP A 32 3.92 -10.72 14.49
C ASP A 32 3.01 -11.78 13.83
N SER A 33 1.70 -11.55 13.74
CA SER A 33 0.79 -12.45 13.04
C SER A 33 0.84 -12.18 11.55
N THR A 34 0.92 -13.23 10.73
CA THR A 34 1.01 -13.12 9.27
C THR A 34 -0.09 -13.95 8.60
N GLY A 35 -0.86 -13.36 7.70
CA GLY A 35 -1.90 -14.08 6.96
C GLY A 35 -1.30 -15.05 5.94
N THR A 36 -0.57 -14.50 4.96
CA THR A 36 0.12 -15.26 3.90
C THR A 36 1.57 -14.79 3.82
N GLU A 37 2.49 -15.73 3.96
CA GLU A 37 3.94 -15.50 3.86
C GLU A 37 4.50 -16.26 2.66
N ILE A 38 5.23 -15.57 1.78
CA ILE A 38 6.00 -16.20 0.70
C ILE A 38 7.47 -15.76 0.79
N ASN A 39 8.36 -16.73 0.91
CA ASN A 39 9.81 -16.51 0.87
C ASN A 39 10.38 -17.10 -0.42
N GLY A 40 10.59 -16.26 -1.44
CA GLY A 40 11.08 -16.66 -2.75
C GLY A 40 10.81 -15.61 -3.83
N ASN A 41 11.66 -15.60 -4.86
CA ASN A 41 11.51 -14.67 -5.97
C ASN A 41 10.28 -15.01 -6.82
N ASN A 42 9.72 -14.01 -7.50
CA ASN A 42 8.51 -14.14 -8.32
C ASN A 42 7.30 -14.69 -7.55
N GLY A 43 7.28 -14.56 -6.21
CA GLY A 43 6.17 -14.96 -5.37
C GLY A 43 4.89 -14.24 -5.79
N LYS A 44 3.78 -14.97 -5.92
CA LYS A 44 2.50 -14.43 -6.34
C LYS A 44 1.41 -14.66 -5.29
N VAL A 45 0.67 -13.62 -4.95
CA VAL A 45 -0.57 -13.76 -4.14
C VAL A 45 -1.76 -13.22 -4.93
N ILE A 46 -2.83 -13.99 -4.95
CA ILE A 46 -4.14 -13.56 -5.49
C ILE A 46 -5.08 -13.43 -4.30
N GLN A 47 -5.46 -12.20 -3.97
CA GLN A 47 -6.37 -11.86 -2.87
C GLN A 47 -7.73 -11.47 -3.47
N ASP A 48 -8.62 -12.44 -3.59
CA ASP A 48 -10.00 -12.23 -4.09
C ASP A 48 -11.00 -12.04 -2.93
N GLY A 49 -10.70 -12.56 -1.74
CA GLY A 49 -11.55 -12.45 -0.55
C GLY A 49 -11.24 -11.22 0.30
N ASP A 50 -11.99 -11.05 1.40
CA ASP A 50 -11.75 -9.94 2.34
C ASP A 50 -10.46 -10.16 3.14
N LEU A 51 -9.66 -9.13 3.32
CA LEU A 51 -8.44 -9.11 4.13
C LEU A 51 -8.56 -8.07 5.24
N ASP A 52 -8.78 -8.51 6.48
CA ASP A 52 -8.84 -7.64 7.65
C ASP A 52 -7.56 -7.79 8.49
N VAL A 53 -6.82 -6.69 8.71
CA VAL A 53 -5.54 -6.69 9.42
C VAL A 53 -5.55 -5.67 10.55
N SER A 54 -5.17 -6.11 11.76
CA SER A 54 -5.14 -5.29 12.97
C SER A 54 -4.04 -5.66 13.97
N GLY A 55 -3.87 -4.83 15.01
CA GLY A 55 -3.03 -5.16 16.16
C GLY A 55 -1.53 -5.34 15.89
N GLY A 56 -1.00 -4.78 14.79
CA GLY A 56 0.40 -4.93 14.38
C GLY A 56 0.68 -6.22 13.58
N GLY A 57 -0.35 -6.80 12.96
CA GLY A 57 -0.22 -7.97 12.08
C GLY A 57 0.04 -7.59 10.62
N HIS A 58 0.51 -8.55 9.82
CA HIS A 58 0.73 -8.43 8.38
C HIS A 58 -0.26 -9.32 7.60
N GLY A 59 -1.00 -8.77 6.65
CA GLY A 59 -1.96 -9.52 5.84
C GLY A 59 -1.27 -10.47 4.87
N ILE A 60 -0.53 -9.88 3.93
CA ILE A 60 0.29 -10.56 2.94
C ILE A 60 1.73 -10.06 3.13
N ASP A 61 2.67 -10.98 3.29
CA ASP A 61 4.10 -10.70 3.49
C ASP A 61 4.90 -11.52 2.48
N ILE A 62 5.64 -10.85 1.60
CA ILE A 62 6.48 -11.52 0.59
C ILE A 62 7.90 -11.00 0.68
N THR A 63 8.84 -11.90 0.91
CA THR A 63 10.27 -11.61 0.74
C THR A 63 10.77 -12.24 -0.55
N GLY A 64 11.16 -11.42 -1.52
CA GLY A 64 11.70 -11.86 -2.81
C GLY A 64 11.47 -10.86 -3.94
N ASP A 65 12.42 -10.81 -4.87
CA ASP A 65 12.36 -9.90 -6.02
C ASP A 65 11.23 -10.29 -6.98
N SER A 66 10.71 -9.31 -7.69
CA SER A 66 9.69 -9.46 -8.75
C SER A 66 8.41 -10.14 -8.27
N ALA A 67 8.11 -10.06 -6.98
CA ALA A 67 6.86 -10.53 -6.41
C ALA A 67 5.66 -9.78 -7.00
N THR A 68 4.50 -10.43 -7.02
CA THR A 68 3.25 -9.85 -7.51
C THR A 68 2.09 -10.11 -6.55
N VAL A 69 1.34 -9.08 -6.18
CA VAL A 69 0.09 -9.23 -5.44
C VAL A 69 -1.06 -8.67 -6.27
N ASP A 70 -2.04 -9.51 -6.59
CA ASP A 70 -3.30 -9.13 -7.22
C ASP A 70 -4.38 -9.04 -6.13
N ASN A 71 -4.67 -7.83 -5.64
CA ASN A 71 -5.68 -7.57 -4.61
C ASN A 71 -7.00 -7.08 -5.22
N LYS A 72 -7.92 -8.01 -5.43
CA LYS A 72 -9.27 -7.77 -5.99
C LYS A 72 -10.36 -7.76 -4.92
N GLY A 73 -10.09 -8.39 -3.79
CA GLY A 73 -10.95 -8.40 -2.62
C GLY A 73 -10.90 -7.09 -1.86
N THR A 74 -11.71 -7.00 -0.79
CA THR A 74 -11.64 -5.85 0.10
C THR A 74 -10.43 -5.97 1.02
N MET A 75 -9.84 -4.84 1.39
CA MET A 75 -8.78 -4.77 2.39
C MET A 75 -9.15 -3.75 3.46
N THR A 76 -9.08 -4.16 4.73
CA THR A 76 -9.21 -3.28 5.88
C THR A 76 -7.95 -3.38 6.71
N VAL A 77 -7.26 -2.27 6.93
CA VAL A 77 -6.07 -2.22 7.80
C VAL A 77 -6.31 -1.20 8.91
N THR A 78 -6.15 -1.61 10.16
CA THR A 78 -6.29 -0.72 11.32
C THR A 78 -5.17 -0.91 12.31
N ASP A 79 -4.91 0.11 13.11
CA ASP A 79 -3.95 0.15 14.21
C ASP A 79 -2.49 0.31 13.76
N PRO A 80 -1.64 0.89 14.63
CA PRO A 80 -0.22 1.05 14.33
C PRO A 80 0.48 -0.28 14.06
N GLU A 81 1.50 -0.23 13.22
CA GLU A 81 2.32 -1.39 12.80
C GLU A 81 1.55 -2.45 11.98
N SER A 82 0.25 -2.28 11.73
CA SER A 82 -0.51 -3.21 10.89
C SER A 82 -0.27 -2.91 9.41
N ILE A 83 0.02 -3.95 8.63
CA ILE A 83 0.29 -3.83 7.19
C ILE A 83 -0.61 -4.77 6.39
N GLY A 84 -1.34 -4.25 5.41
CA GLY A 84 -2.19 -5.06 4.53
C GLY A 84 -1.38 -5.96 3.61
N ILE A 85 -0.53 -5.34 2.78
CA ILE A 85 0.43 -6.00 1.89
C ILE A 85 1.81 -5.44 2.17
N GLN A 86 2.77 -6.30 2.51
CA GLN A 86 4.19 -5.99 2.54
C GLN A 86 4.92 -6.82 1.47
N ILE A 87 5.81 -6.18 0.72
CA ILE A 87 6.77 -6.86 -0.13
C ILE A 87 8.16 -6.29 0.12
N ASP A 88 9.09 -7.16 0.50
CA ASP A 88 10.52 -6.87 0.59
C ASP A 88 11.24 -7.49 -0.62
N GLY A 89 11.46 -6.69 -1.67
CA GLY A 89 12.09 -7.13 -2.92
C GLY A 89 11.97 -6.14 -4.07
N ASP A 90 12.99 -6.11 -4.94
CA ASP A 90 13.05 -5.20 -6.08
C ASP A 90 12.02 -5.60 -7.15
N LYS A 91 11.54 -4.63 -7.94
CA LYS A 91 10.61 -4.83 -9.07
C LYS A 91 9.28 -5.47 -8.69
N ALA A 92 8.91 -5.38 -7.42
CA ALA A 92 7.62 -5.86 -6.95
C ALA A 92 6.47 -5.11 -7.64
N VAL A 93 5.36 -5.82 -7.85
CA VAL A 93 4.14 -5.26 -8.46
C VAL A 93 2.93 -5.54 -7.57
N VAL A 94 2.25 -4.51 -7.10
CA VAL A 94 0.99 -4.65 -6.36
C VAL A 94 -0.14 -4.06 -7.19
N ASN A 95 -1.21 -4.83 -7.42
CA ASN A 95 -2.41 -4.41 -8.13
C ASN A 95 -3.58 -4.34 -7.15
N ASN A 96 -3.91 -3.13 -6.68
CA ASN A 96 -5.06 -2.86 -5.82
C ASN A 96 -6.27 -2.51 -6.69
N GLU A 97 -7.04 -3.53 -7.05
CA GLU A 97 -8.30 -3.43 -7.81
C GLU A 97 -9.52 -3.30 -6.87
N GLY A 98 -9.43 -3.86 -5.66
CA GLY A 98 -10.49 -3.82 -4.66
C GLY A 98 -10.54 -2.54 -3.83
N GLU A 99 -11.55 -2.44 -2.96
CA GLU A 99 -11.67 -1.34 -2.00
C GLU A 99 -10.73 -1.56 -0.81
N SER A 100 -9.96 -0.53 -0.47
CA SER A 100 -9.03 -0.52 0.67
C SER A 100 -9.43 0.57 1.67
N THR A 101 -9.59 0.20 2.94
CA THR A 101 -9.83 1.12 4.05
C THR A 101 -8.69 1.01 5.05
N ILE A 102 -7.95 2.11 5.26
CA ILE A 102 -6.79 2.18 6.13
C ILE A 102 -7.07 3.21 7.22
N THR A 103 -6.92 2.81 8.48
CA THR A 103 -7.25 3.69 9.62
C THR A 103 -6.32 3.53 10.81
N ASN A 104 -6.36 4.49 11.74
CA ASN A 104 -5.74 4.41 13.07
C ASN A 104 -4.23 4.05 13.05
N GLY A 105 -3.47 4.50 12.05
CA GLY A 105 -2.03 4.28 11.94
C GLY A 105 -1.62 3.02 11.17
N GLY A 106 -2.56 2.35 10.50
CA GLY A 106 -2.26 1.21 9.63
C GLY A 106 -1.63 1.62 8.30
N THR A 107 -1.01 0.66 7.60
CA THR A 107 -0.48 0.82 6.24
C THR A 107 -1.16 -0.16 5.28
N GLY A 108 -1.75 0.34 4.19
CA GLY A 108 -2.44 -0.50 3.21
C GLY A 108 -1.49 -1.39 2.43
N THR A 109 -0.66 -0.78 1.58
CA THR A 109 0.39 -1.43 0.80
C THR A 109 1.74 -0.82 1.15
N GLN A 110 2.72 -1.63 1.50
CA GLN A 110 4.12 -1.25 1.68
C GLN A 110 5.01 -2.08 0.76
N ILE A 111 5.90 -1.43 0.02
CA ILE A 111 6.89 -2.11 -0.82
C ILE A 111 8.28 -1.56 -0.48
N ASN A 112 9.18 -2.44 -0.05
CA ASN A 112 10.58 -2.13 0.23
C ASN A 112 11.44 -2.72 -0.89
N GLY A 113 11.77 -1.92 -1.90
CA GLY A 113 12.54 -2.37 -3.07
C GLY A 113 12.58 -1.35 -4.21
N ASP A 114 13.68 -1.37 -4.97
CA ASP A 114 13.87 -0.51 -6.13
C ASP A 114 12.98 -0.96 -7.31
N ASP A 115 12.64 -0.05 -8.21
CA ASP A 115 11.82 -0.30 -9.40
C ASP A 115 10.42 -0.88 -9.09
N ALA A 116 9.93 -0.71 -7.86
CA ALA A 116 8.61 -1.17 -7.43
C ALA A 116 7.47 -0.44 -8.16
N THR A 117 6.34 -1.12 -8.36
CA THR A 117 5.12 -0.53 -8.93
C THR A 117 3.89 -0.88 -8.11
N ALA A 118 3.11 0.14 -7.70
CA ALA A 118 1.78 -0.04 -7.15
C ALA A 118 0.72 0.54 -8.12
N ASN A 119 -0.24 -0.30 -8.52
CA ASN A 119 -1.36 0.05 -9.38
C ASN A 119 -2.64 0.11 -8.56
N ASN A 120 -3.11 1.31 -8.25
CA ASN A 120 -4.30 1.56 -7.45
C ASN A 120 -5.45 1.95 -8.38
N SER A 121 -6.23 0.94 -8.77
CA SER A 121 -7.40 1.11 -9.66
C SER A 121 -8.73 1.02 -8.92
N GLY A 122 -8.73 0.39 -7.74
CA GLY A 122 -9.83 0.40 -6.80
C GLY A 122 -9.90 1.69 -5.99
N LYS A 123 -10.85 1.73 -5.04
CA LYS A 123 -10.97 2.84 -4.09
C LYS A 123 -10.02 2.64 -2.92
N THR A 124 -9.31 3.68 -2.52
CA THR A 124 -8.49 3.72 -1.31
C THR A 124 -8.97 4.84 -0.40
N THR A 125 -9.34 4.50 0.83
CA THR A 125 -9.68 5.45 1.89
C THR A 125 -8.62 5.38 2.98
N VAL A 126 -8.01 6.51 3.31
CA VAL A 126 -6.99 6.63 4.37
C VAL A 126 -7.49 7.65 5.39
N ASP A 127 -7.75 7.21 6.62
CA ASP A 127 -8.25 8.10 7.68
C ASP A 127 -7.54 7.91 9.02
N GLY A 128 -6.97 9.01 9.51
CA GLY A 128 -6.36 9.08 10.83
C GLY A 128 -4.85 9.22 10.79
N LYS A 129 -4.33 9.80 11.86
CA LYS A 129 -2.91 10.15 12.00
C LYS A 129 -2.01 8.94 11.76
N ASP A 130 -0.93 9.17 11.02
CA ASP A 130 0.11 8.18 10.71
C ASP A 130 -0.40 6.97 9.90
N SER A 131 -1.62 7.04 9.34
CA SER A 131 -2.14 6.01 8.43
C SER A 131 -1.62 6.26 7.01
N THR A 132 -1.22 5.20 6.30
CA THR A 132 -0.67 5.32 4.94
C THR A 132 -1.39 4.39 3.97
N GLY A 133 -1.87 4.91 2.83
CA GLY A 133 -2.53 4.10 1.80
C GLY A 133 -1.55 3.20 1.05
N THR A 134 -0.60 3.81 0.35
CA THR A 134 0.48 3.15 -0.40
C THR A 134 1.81 3.76 -0.04
N GLU A 135 2.74 2.94 0.41
CA GLU A 135 4.11 3.31 0.77
C GLU A 135 5.11 2.55 -0.13
N ILE A 136 6.05 3.27 -0.75
CA ILE A 136 7.18 2.66 -1.46
C ILE A 136 8.49 3.22 -0.90
N ASN A 137 9.34 2.32 -0.41
CA ASN A 137 10.69 2.60 0.04
C ASN A 137 11.68 2.02 -0.97
N GLY A 138 12.09 2.82 -1.94
CA GLY A 138 13.00 2.39 -3.01
C GLY A 138 13.10 3.40 -4.16
N ASN A 139 14.22 3.37 -4.87
CA ASN A 139 14.44 4.22 -6.03
C ASN A 139 13.57 3.78 -7.22
N ASN A 140 13.24 4.72 -8.09
CA ASN A 140 12.40 4.52 -9.26
C ASN A 140 11.00 3.93 -8.91
N GLY A 141 10.56 4.09 -7.66
CA GLY A 141 9.24 3.65 -7.21
C GLY A 141 8.14 4.31 -8.04
N LYS A 142 7.18 3.52 -8.50
CA LYS A 142 6.09 3.98 -9.35
C LYS A 142 4.73 3.73 -8.71
N VAL A 143 3.88 4.75 -8.66
CA VAL A 143 2.47 4.60 -8.29
C VAL A 143 1.59 5.07 -9.44
N ILE A 144 0.61 4.25 -9.83
CA ILE A 144 -0.44 4.60 -10.78
C ILE A 144 -1.75 4.64 -10.02
N GLN A 145 -2.28 5.83 -9.81
CA GLN A 145 -3.55 6.05 -9.13
C GLN A 145 -4.63 6.32 -10.19
N ASP A 146 -5.32 5.28 -10.60
CA ASP A 146 -6.44 5.35 -11.57
C ASP A 146 -7.80 5.37 -10.86
N GLY A 147 -7.88 4.83 -9.64
CA GLY A 147 -9.10 4.80 -8.81
C GLY A 147 -9.26 6.02 -7.90
N ASP A 148 -10.23 5.95 -6.98
CA ASP A 148 -10.50 7.03 -6.03
C ASP A 148 -9.54 6.96 -4.83
N LEU A 149 -8.94 8.09 -4.47
CA LEU A 149 -8.09 8.25 -3.27
C LEU A 149 -8.69 9.30 -2.33
N ASP A 150 -9.26 8.85 -1.21
CA ASP A 150 -9.81 9.72 -0.17
C ASP A 150 -8.87 9.72 1.05
N VAL A 151 -8.35 10.89 1.43
CA VAL A 151 -7.38 11.04 2.54
C VAL A 151 -7.87 12.06 3.56
N SER A 152 -7.91 11.67 4.84
CA SER A 152 -8.37 12.52 5.96
C SER A 152 -7.64 12.25 7.29
N GLY A 153 -7.95 13.06 8.31
CA GLY A 153 -7.54 12.77 9.69
C GLY A 153 -6.03 12.82 9.97
N GLY A 154 -5.22 13.42 9.08
CA GLY A 154 -3.76 13.43 9.18
C GLY A 154 -3.06 12.21 8.57
N GLY A 155 -3.75 11.46 7.69
CA GLY A 155 -3.19 10.33 6.95
C GLY A 155 -2.47 10.72 5.66
N HIS A 156 -1.70 9.79 5.11
CA HIS A 156 -0.97 9.93 3.85
C HIS A 156 -1.56 8.97 2.79
N GLY A 157 -1.94 9.48 1.63
CA GLY A 157 -2.49 8.65 0.56
C GLY A 157 -1.42 7.79 -0.10
N ILE A 158 -0.49 8.46 -0.77
CA ILE A 158 0.68 7.87 -1.43
C ILE A 158 1.92 8.49 -0.80
N ASP A 159 2.82 7.67 -0.28
CA ASP A 159 4.09 8.07 0.31
C ASP A 159 5.23 7.31 -0.36
N ILE A 160 6.24 8.01 -0.86
CA ILE A 160 7.39 7.38 -1.53
C ILE A 160 8.68 7.98 -1.00
N THR A 161 9.55 7.12 -0.47
CA THR A 161 10.93 7.48 -0.14
C THR A 161 11.86 6.83 -1.16
N GLY A 162 12.54 7.65 -1.97
CA GLY A 162 13.50 7.18 -2.98
C GLY A 162 13.62 8.12 -4.18
N ASP A 163 14.79 8.11 -4.82
CA ASP A 163 15.06 8.97 -5.97
C ASP A 163 14.30 8.51 -7.21
N SER A 164 13.98 9.44 -8.10
CA SER A 164 13.33 9.22 -9.40
C SER A 164 11.96 8.54 -9.29
N ALA A 165 11.28 8.72 -8.15
CA ALA A 165 9.92 8.27 -7.95
C ALA A 165 8.97 8.87 -9.00
N THR A 166 7.96 8.11 -9.43
CA THR A 166 6.94 8.57 -10.37
C THR A 166 5.54 8.29 -9.83
N VAL A 167 4.68 9.30 -9.76
CA VAL A 167 3.26 9.14 -9.43
C VAL A 167 2.41 9.63 -10.60
N ASP A 168 1.66 8.73 -11.23
CA ASP A 168 0.67 9.03 -12.26
C ASP A 168 -0.73 9.04 -11.61
N ASN A 169 -1.25 10.20 -11.21
CA ASN A 169 -2.61 10.35 -10.68
C ASN A 169 -3.60 10.69 -11.79
N LYS A 170 -4.36 9.69 -12.24
CA LYS A 170 -5.42 9.84 -13.26
C LYS A 170 -6.83 9.72 -12.67
N GLY A 171 -6.94 9.10 -11.50
CA GLY A 171 -8.18 8.93 -10.75
C GLY A 171 -8.57 10.17 -9.95
N THR A 172 -9.58 10.04 -9.09
CA THR A 172 -9.97 11.15 -8.23
C THR A 172 -9.13 11.17 -6.96
N MET A 173 -8.79 12.36 -6.48
CA MET A 173 -8.09 12.55 -5.21
C MET A 173 -8.84 13.56 -4.35
N THR A 174 -9.28 13.14 -3.18
CA THR A 174 -9.86 14.01 -2.15
C THR A 174 -8.92 14.05 -0.95
N VAL A 175 -8.44 15.23 -0.56
CA VAL A 175 -7.67 15.40 0.68
C VAL A 175 -8.36 16.42 1.57
N THR A 176 -8.70 16.02 2.79
CA THR A 176 -9.32 16.90 3.80
C THR A 176 -8.53 16.85 5.11
N ASP A 177 -8.71 17.90 5.90
CA ASP A 177 -8.18 18.08 7.26
C ASP A 177 -6.69 18.44 7.33
N PRO A 178 -6.26 19.13 8.39
CA PRO A 178 -4.85 19.46 8.58
C PRO A 178 -3.98 18.20 8.67
N GLU A 179 -2.72 18.33 8.26
CA GLU A 179 -1.71 17.25 8.26
C GLU A 179 -1.98 16.11 7.25
N SER A 180 -3.16 16.03 6.64
CA SER A 180 -3.43 15.03 5.60
C SER A 180 -2.67 15.36 4.31
N MET A 181 -2.08 14.34 3.68
CA MET A 181 -1.31 14.47 2.44
C MET A 181 -1.78 13.47 1.39
N GLY A 182 -2.12 13.95 0.18
CA GLY A 182 -2.52 13.09 -0.93
C GLY A 182 -1.34 12.30 -1.48
N ILE A 183 -0.31 13.01 -1.93
CA ILE A 183 0.97 12.47 -2.41
C ILE A 183 2.11 13.13 -1.63
N GLN A 184 2.96 12.35 -1.01
CA GLN A 184 4.26 12.74 -0.47
C GLN A 184 5.37 11.98 -1.20
N ILE A 185 6.44 12.68 -1.57
CA ILE A 185 7.66 12.07 -2.08
C ILE A 185 8.88 12.70 -1.40
N ASP A 186 9.72 11.86 -0.82
CA ASP A 186 11.03 12.21 -0.26
C ASP A 186 12.13 11.59 -1.16
N GLY A 187 12.64 12.38 -2.11
CA GLY A 187 13.64 11.92 -3.08
C GLY A 187 13.87 12.87 -4.26
N ASP A 188 15.07 12.84 -4.83
CA ASP A 188 15.44 13.70 -5.95
C ASP A 188 14.80 13.23 -7.26
N LYS A 189 14.60 14.12 -8.23
CA LYS A 189 14.08 13.83 -9.58
C LYS A 189 12.69 13.19 -9.60
N ALA A 190 11.90 13.40 -8.56
CA ALA A 190 10.53 12.93 -8.51
C ALA A 190 9.69 13.53 -9.65
N ILE A 191 8.76 12.73 -10.19
CA ILE A 191 7.81 13.14 -11.22
C ILE A 191 6.41 12.84 -10.72
N VAL A 192 5.57 13.86 -10.60
CA VAL A 192 4.14 13.70 -10.33
C VAL A 192 3.36 14.20 -11.53
N ASN A 193 2.49 13.36 -12.08
CA ASN A 193 1.57 13.72 -13.16
C ASN A 193 0.15 13.68 -12.59
N ASN A 194 -0.44 14.85 -12.34
CA ASN A 194 -1.81 14.96 -11.85
C ASN A 194 -2.78 15.28 -13.00
N GLU A 195 -3.30 14.23 -13.64
CA GLU A 195 -4.27 14.32 -14.73
C GLU A 195 -5.72 14.20 -14.25
N GLY A 196 -5.91 13.61 -13.06
CA GLY A 196 -7.22 13.38 -12.44
C GLY A 196 -7.82 14.59 -11.73
N GLU A 197 -9.06 14.43 -11.25
CA GLU A 197 -9.72 15.48 -10.46
C GLU A 197 -9.16 15.48 -9.03
N SER A 198 -8.81 16.66 -8.51
CA SER A 198 -8.33 16.82 -7.13
C SER A 198 -9.16 17.82 -6.35
N THR A 199 -9.67 17.40 -5.20
CA THR A 199 -10.40 18.24 -4.24
C THR A 199 -9.64 18.32 -2.92
N ILE A 200 -9.05 19.48 -2.64
CA ILE A 200 -8.27 19.71 -1.41
C ILE A 200 -8.99 20.71 -0.52
N THR A 201 -9.33 20.31 0.71
CA THR A 201 -10.14 21.13 1.63
C THR A 201 -9.62 21.06 3.07
N ASN A 202 -10.11 21.96 3.93
CA ASN A 202 -9.90 21.95 5.39
C ASN A 202 -8.43 21.90 5.87
N GLY A 203 -7.48 22.34 5.06
CA GLY A 203 -6.06 22.41 5.42
C GLY A 203 -5.21 21.21 5.00
N GLY A 204 -5.76 20.28 4.21
CA GLY A 204 -4.99 19.19 3.61
C GLY A 204 -4.01 19.66 2.53
N THR A 205 -3.05 18.80 2.20
CA THR A 205 -2.06 19.03 1.14
C THR A 205 -2.25 18.01 0.02
N GLY A 206 -2.42 18.46 -1.23
CA GLY A 206 -2.57 17.55 -2.37
C GLY A 206 -1.27 16.80 -2.70
N THR A 207 -0.20 17.54 -2.96
CA THR A 207 1.12 16.98 -3.31
C THR A 207 2.22 17.72 -2.57
N GLN A 208 3.15 16.99 -1.97
CA GLN A 208 4.39 17.49 -1.37
C GLN A 208 5.57 16.68 -1.92
N ILE A 209 6.63 17.38 -2.32
CA ILE A 209 7.88 16.75 -2.77
C ILE A 209 9.04 17.41 -2.04
N ASN A 210 9.86 16.60 -1.37
CA ASN A 210 11.09 17.01 -0.72
C ASN A 210 12.28 16.37 -1.47
N GLY A 211 12.85 17.12 -2.43
CA GLY A 211 13.99 16.68 -3.21
C GLY A 211 14.36 17.71 -4.29
N ASP A 212 15.56 17.54 -4.86
CA ASP A 212 16.04 18.37 -5.96
C ASP A 212 15.50 17.88 -7.31
N ASP A 213 15.49 18.73 -8.34
CA ASP A 213 15.14 18.38 -9.72
C ASP A 213 13.72 17.75 -9.93
N ALA A 214 12.78 17.98 -9.02
CA ALA A 214 11.41 17.45 -9.12
C ALA A 214 10.52 18.17 -10.14
N THR A 215 9.52 17.44 -10.69
CA THR A 215 8.45 17.96 -11.56
C THR A 215 7.08 17.51 -11.05
N ALA A 216 6.09 18.40 -11.00
CA ALA A 216 4.71 18.13 -10.59
C ALA A 216 3.70 18.92 -11.42
#